data_AF-A0A2T2NXK5-F1
#
_entry.id   AF-A0A2T2NXK5-F1
#
_cell.length_a   1.000
_cell.length_b   1.000
_cell.length_c   1.000
_cell.angle_alpha   90.00
_cell.angle_beta   90.00
_cell.angle_gamma   90.00
#
_symmetry.space_group_name_H-M   'P 1'
#
loop_
_entity.id
_entity.type
_entity.pdbx_description
1 polymer ?
#
loop_
_entity_poly.entity_id
_entity_poly.type
_entity_poly.pdbx_seq_one_letter_code
_entity_poly.pdbx_strand_id
1 'polypeptide(L)'
;MVRMADQDGQAEHAGFFLFLSNALVAIVTAPYRRTFKLYTWKPINQIRAAGGDRGILIPLVKDWKADKYAEIQSVQVAASICAGATLATIPWSQDHNPIWVADALWFSSLICSLWAVITSIQAKALLDDLPDRDQLNSTLSDAELQRMRRVILRPGISHYVMLWIWQFPSMTMSYAWCTFLAGLTVHICTPFIRNMPWDSKHNIAIVYLAVGSVGLITYGLSSVVVYAGEKDYERSASAFTGRRGTGGYGPSAAYAGSSGHAPLGFGRSDLEDAIDGVPFGRSLADYVREHAAAGSRREERSPLLG
;
A
#
# COMPACT_ATOMS: atom_id res chain seq x y z
N MET A 1 48.63 9.00 -6.92
CA MET A 1 48.15 8.76 -5.54
C MET A 1 47.03 9.70 -5.09
N VAL A 2 46.91 10.94 -5.60
CA VAL A 2 45.84 11.88 -5.20
C VAL A 2 44.44 11.53 -5.75
N ARG A 3 44.33 10.66 -6.78
CA ARG A 3 43.07 10.32 -7.44
C ARG A 3 42.21 9.25 -6.72
N MET A 4 42.76 8.57 -5.72
CA MET A 4 42.03 7.51 -4.99
C MET A 4 41.27 8.02 -3.77
N ALA A 5 41.72 9.11 -3.13
CA ALA A 5 41.05 9.64 -1.94
C ALA A 5 39.70 10.33 -2.24
N ASP A 6 39.46 10.73 -3.49
CA ASP A 6 38.24 11.46 -3.89
C ASP A 6 37.07 10.51 -4.24
N GLN A 7 37.35 9.24 -4.53
CA GLN A 7 36.30 8.24 -4.84
C GLN A 7 35.61 7.68 -3.59
N ASP A 8 36.32 7.57 -2.47
CA ASP A 8 35.76 7.02 -1.23
C ASP A 8 34.73 7.97 -0.59
N GLY A 9 34.98 9.29 -0.65
CA GLY A 9 34.04 10.30 -0.13
C GLY A 9 32.72 10.36 -0.91
N GLN A 10 32.75 10.16 -2.24
CA GLN A 10 31.53 10.16 -3.06
C GLN A 10 30.62 8.95 -2.80
N ALA A 11 31.20 7.79 -2.47
CA ALA A 11 30.45 6.58 -2.18
C ALA A 11 29.68 6.66 -0.84
N GLU A 12 30.29 7.24 0.21
CA GLU A 12 29.63 7.43 1.50
C GLU A 12 28.46 8.43 1.42
N HIS A 13 28.63 9.54 0.69
CA HIS A 13 27.56 10.51 0.50
C HIS A 13 26.39 9.94 -0.31
N ALA A 14 26.65 9.10 -1.32
CA ALA A 14 25.60 8.41 -2.07
C ALA A 14 24.83 7.42 -1.21
N GLY A 15 25.52 6.66 -0.34
CA GLY A 15 24.89 5.71 0.59
C GLY A 15 23.99 6.41 1.61
N PHE A 16 24.48 7.50 2.21
CA PHE A 16 23.71 8.31 3.15
C PHE A 16 22.47 8.95 2.50
N PHE A 17 22.61 9.50 1.29
CA PHE A 17 21.49 10.09 0.55
C PHE A 17 20.42 9.06 0.21
N LEU A 18 20.82 7.87 -0.25
CA LEU A 18 19.91 6.75 -0.53
C LEU A 18 19.20 6.24 0.72
N PHE A 19 19.91 6.16 1.86
CA PHE A 19 19.31 5.82 3.14
C PHE A 19 18.27 6.85 3.57
N LEU A 20 18.60 8.14 3.51
CA LEU A 20 17.71 9.23 3.88
C LEU A 20 16.49 9.31 2.96
N SER A 21 16.67 9.14 1.64
CA SER A 21 15.55 9.11 0.70
C SER A 21 14.64 7.92 0.94
N ASN A 22 15.19 6.74 1.23
CA ASN A 22 14.40 5.54 1.54
C ASN A 22 13.65 5.69 2.87
N ALA A 23 14.28 6.28 3.89
CA ALA A 23 13.63 6.57 5.16
C ALA A 23 12.50 7.59 4.97
N LEU A 24 12.72 8.64 4.17
CA LEU A 24 11.70 9.66 3.89
C LEU A 24 10.54 9.06 3.09
N VAL A 25 10.81 8.26 2.05
CA VAL A 25 9.78 7.53 1.31
C VAL A 25 9.04 6.58 2.24
N ALA A 26 9.73 5.86 3.13
CA ALA A 26 9.09 4.98 4.10
C ALA A 26 8.19 5.74 5.07
N ILE A 27 8.60 6.91 5.57
CA ILE A 27 7.80 7.76 6.46
C ILE A 27 6.60 8.36 5.72
N VAL A 28 6.80 8.85 4.50
CA VAL A 28 5.76 9.47 3.68
C VAL A 28 4.75 8.44 3.18
N THR A 29 5.18 7.19 2.95
CA THR A 29 4.31 6.09 2.52
C THR A 29 3.71 5.30 3.67
N ALA A 30 4.32 5.33 4.87
CA ALA A 30 3.87 4.57 6.04
C ALA A 30 2.38 4.74 6.36
N PRO A 31 1.77 5.95 6.27
CA PRO A 31 0.37 6.15 6.64
C PRO A 31 -0.60 5.33 5.80
N TYR A 32 -0.29 5.11 4.52
CA TYR A 32 -1.16 4.40 3.60
C TYR A 32 -0.60 3.06 3.13
N ARG A 33 0.65 2.70 3.46
CA ARG A 33 1.29 1.47 2.98
C ARG A 33 0.49 0.21 3.34
N ARG A 34 -0.02 0.14 4.59
CA ARG A 34 -0.86 -0.97 5.03
C ARG A 34 -2.18 -1.00 4.28
N THR A 35 -2.85 0.15 4.21
CA THR A 35 -4.13 0.31 3.53
C THR A 35 -4.01 -0.10 2.06
N PHE A 36 -2.93 0.33 1.41
CA PHE A 36 -2.56 -0.07 0.05
C PHE A 36 -2.41 -1.58 -0.10
N LYS A 37 -1.64 -2.23 0.79
CA LYS A 37 -1.39 -3.68 0.72
C LYS A 37 -2.68 -4.47 0.94
N LEU A 38 -3.44 -4.15 1.99
CA LEU A 38 -4.60 -4.93 2.44
C LEU A 38 -5.85 -4.68 1.60
N TYR A 39 -6.19 -3.41 1.31
CA TYR A 39 -7.47 -3.09 0.66
C TYR A 39 -7.37 -3.00 -0.87
N THR A 40 -6.17 -3.04 -1.45
CA THR A 40 -6.03 -2.89 -2.90
C THR A 40 -5.09 -3.89 -3.52
N TRP A 41 -3.82 -3.98 -3.10
CA TRP A 41 -2.88 -4.92 -3.72
C TRP A 41 -3.32 -6.37 -3.60
N LYS A 42 -3.53 -6.85 -2.36
CA LYS A 42 -3.85 -8.27 -2.09
C LYS A 42 -5.18 -8.70 -2.73
N PRO A 43 -6.30 -7.96 -2.59
CA PRO A 43 -7.57 -8.37 -3.19
C PRO A 43 -7.51 -8.37 -4.73
N ILE A 44 -6.88 -7.37 -5.34
CA ILE A 44 -6.73 -7.30 -6.80
C ILE A 44 -5.88 -8.46 -7.31
N ASN A 45 -4.81 -8.82 -6.61
CA ASN A 45 -3.97 -9.94 -6.99
C ASN A 45 -4.74 -11.27 -6.86
N GLN A 46 -5.53 -11.44 -5.80
CA GLN A 46 -6.40 -12.62 -5.61
C GLN A 46 -7.50 -12.72 -6.68
N ILE A 47 -8.16 -11.61 -7.00
CA ILE A 47 -9.17 -11.51 -8.08
C ILE A 47 -8.53 -11.88 -9.43
N ARG A 48 -7.28 -11.46 -9.67
CA ARG A 48 -6.54 -11.83 -10.87
C ARG A 48 -6.17 -13.32 -10.88
N ALA A 49 -5.72 -13.86 -9.74
CA ALA A 49 -5.33 -15.27 -9.59
C ALA A 49 -6.53 -16.22 -9.71
N ALA A 50 -7.72 -15.81 -9.27
CA ALA A 50 -8.96 -16.56 -9.47
C ALA A 50 -9.33 -16.72 -10.97
N GLY A 51 -8.78 -15.86 -11.83
CA GLY A 51 -8.96 -15.96 -13.28
C GLY A 51 -10.42 -15.80 -13.70
N GLY A 52 -10.97 -16.84 -14.32
CA GLY A 52 -12.37 -16.93 -14.75
C GLY A 52 -13.23 -17.85 -13.89
N ASP A 53 -12.69 -18.41 -12.80
CA ASP A 53 -13.44 -19.31 -11.92
C ASP A 53 -14.50 -18.53 -11.14
N ARG A 54 -15.76 -18.72 -11.52
CA ARG A 54 -16.89 -18.00 -10.93
C ARG A 54 -17.05 -18.29 -9.44
N GLY A 55 -16.75 -19.51 -9.00
CA GLY A 55 -16.94 -19.94 -7.62
C GLY A 55 -16.04 -19.19 -6.63
N ILE A 56 -14.86 -18.76 -7.10
CA ILE A 56 -13.87 -18.04 -6.29
C ILE A 56 -13.93 -16.53 -6.55
N LEU A 57 -14.15 -16.12 -7.81
CA LEU A 57 -14.14 -14.72 -8.21
C LEU A 57 -15.29 -13.91 -7.58
N ILE A 58 -16.51 -14.46 -7.60
CA ILE A 58 -17.71 -13.78 -7.09
C ILE A 58 -17.58 -13.42 -5.60
N PRO A 59 -17.24 -14.35 -4.67
CA PRO A 59 -17.09 -14.00 -3.27
C PRO A 59 -15.93 -13.02 -3.04
N LEU A 60 -14.79 -13.17 -3.74
CA LEU A 60 -13.67 -12.23 -3.63
C LEU A 60 -14.04 -10.80 -4.03
N VAL A 61 -14.77 -10.63 -5.13
CA VAL A 61 -15.21 -9.29 -5.57
C VAL A 61 -16.26 -8.73 -4.62
N LYS A 62 -17.15 -9.56 -4.09
CA LYS A 62 -18.17 -9.17 -3.11
C LYS A 62 -17.53 -8.57 -1.86
N ASP A 63 -16.54 -9.27 -1.29
CA ASP A 63 -15.84 -8.83 -0.10
C ASP A 63 -14.99 -7.58 -0.39
N TRP A 64 -14.24 -7.59 -1.50
CA TRP A 64 -13.45 -6.44 -1.93
C TRP A 64 -14.29 -5.18 -2.16
N LYS A 65 -15.46 -5.29 -2.82
CA LYS A 65 -16.37 -4.15 -3.06
C LYS A 65 -16.82 -3.56 -1.73
N ALA A 66 -17.23 -4.39 -0.76
CA ALA A 66 -17.68 -3.93 0.55
C ALA A 66 -16.58 -3.20 1.31
N ASP A 67 -15.39 -3.80 1.37
CA ASP A 67 -14.23 -3.22 2.05
C ASP A 67 -13.79 -1.90 1.40
N LYS A 68 -13.76 -1.88 0.06
CA LYS A 68 -13.33 -0.70 -0.69
C LYS A 68 -14.31 0.45 -0.56
N TYR A 69 -15.60 0.15 -0.49
CA TYR A 69 -16.64 1.14 -0.26
C TYR A 69 -16.51 1.79 1.12
N ALA A 70 -16.27 0.97 2.16
CA ALA A 70 -16.02 1.46 3.52
C ALA A 70 -14.76 2.33 3.60
N GLU A 71 -13.67 1.92 2.93
CA GLU A 71 -12.45 2.72 2.81
C GLU A 71 -12.77 4.08 2.19
N ILE A 72 -13.38 4.11 1.01
CA ILE A 72 -13.69 5.37 0.28
C ILE A 72 -14.61 6.28 1.10
N GLN A 73 -15.61 5.73 1.79
CA GLN A 73 -16.48 6.51 2.65
C GLN A 73 -15.69 7.16 3.81
N SER A 74 -14.79 6.40 4.44
CA SER A 74 -13.93 6.95 5.50
C SER A 74 -13.01 8.06 4.97
N VAL A 75 -12.48 7.91 3.76
CA VAL A 75 -11.64 8.90 3.07
C VAL A 75 -12.42 10.19 2.83
N GLN A 76 -13.66 10.11 2.34
CA GLN A 76 -14.49 11.29 2.10
C GLN A 76 -14.77 12.07 3.38
N VAL A 77 -15.13 11.38 4.46
CA VAL A 77 -15.41 12.00 5.76
C VAL A 77 -14.14 12.67 6.31
N ALA A 78 -13.01 11.94 6.33
CA ALA A 78 -11.75 12.45 6.84
C ALA A 78 -11.22 13.65 6.03
N ALA A 79 -11.29 13.59 4.70
CA ALA A 79 -10.88 14.69 3.83
C ALA A 79 -11.77 15.92 3.98
N SER A 80 -13.09 15.74 4.16
CA SER A 80 -14.02 16.85 4.39
C SER A 80 -13.75 17.55 5.72
N ILE A 81 -13.45 16.78 6.78
CA ILE A 81 -13.03 17.32 8.09
C ILE A 81 -11.73 18.10 7.94
N CYS A 82 -10.74 17.56 7.23
CA CYS A 82 -9.46 18.23 6.99
C CYS A 82 -9.64 19.54 6.21
N ALA A 83 -10.49 19.55 5.18
CA ALA A 83 -10.84 20.77 4.45
C ALA A 83 -11.50 21.80 5.36
N GLY A 84 -12.47 21.39 6.19
CA GLY A 84 -13.13 22.27 7.16
C GLY A 84 -12.16 22.85 8.19
N ALA A 85 -11.28 22.02 8.74
CA ALA A 85 -10.23 22.45 9.67
C ALA A 85 -9.27 23.46 8.99
N THR A 86 -8.85 23.18 7.76
CA THR A 86 -7.97 24.07 6.98
C THR A 86 -8.63 25.41 6.68
N LEU A 87 -9.92 25.43 6.33
CA LEU A 87 -10.66 26.68 6.12
C LEU A 87 -10.80 27.49 7.42
N ALA A 88 -10.99 26.82 8.55
CA ALA A 88 -11.08 27.47 9.86
C ALA A 88 -9.75 28.10 10.32
N THR A 89 -8.61 27.63 9.81
CA THR A 89 -7.29 28.20 10.13
C THR A 89 -6.90 29.38 9.24
N ILE A 90 -7.57 29.61 8.11
CA ILE A 90 -7.24 30.72 7.20
C ILE A 90 -7.27 32.10 7.89
N PRO A 91 -8.24 32.44 8.76
CA PRO A 91 -8.21 33.73 9.46
C PRO A 91 -6.96 33.94 10.30
N TRP A 92 -6.30 32.88 10.77
CA TRP A 92 -5.10 32.97 11.61
C TRP A 92 -3.86 33.43 10.83
N SER A 93 -3.87 33.35 9.49
CA SER A 93 -2.77 33.87 8.65
C SER A 93 -2.84 35.37 8.42
N GLN A 94 -3.95 36.03 8.75
CA GLN A 94 -4.12 37.47 8.53
C GLN A 94 -3.43 38.32 9.59
N ASP A 95 -2.94 37.72 10.67
CA ASP A 95 -2.17 38.43 11.69
C ASP A 95 -0.81 38.89 11.16
N HIS A 96 -0.30 40.00 11.72
CA HIS A 96 0.92 40.65 11.24
C HIS A 96 2.08 39.65 11.14
N ASN A 97 2.57 39.48 9.91
CA ASN A 97 3.81 38.80 9.58
C ASN A 97 3.75 37.24 9.65
N PRO A 98 2.89 36.56 8.87
CA PRO A 98 2.87 35.09 8.83
C PRO A 98 4.11 34.52 8.13
N ILE A 99 4.51 33.31 8.51
CA ILE A 99 5.52 32.54 7.75
C ILE A 99 4.80 31.96 6.54
N TRP A 100 5.18 32.39 5.32
CA TRP A 100 4.55 31.95 4.06
C TRP A 100 4.47 30.43 3.89
N VAL A 101 5.41 29.69 4.50
CA VAL A 101 5.45 28.22 4.49
C VAL A 101 4.20 27.62 5.14
N ALA A 102 3.70 28.23 6.23
CA ALA A 102 2.49 27.76 6.90
C ALA A 102 1.27 27.88 5.98
N ASP A 103 1.14 29.02 5.30
CA ASP A 103 0.05 29.27 4.35
C ASP A 103 0.13 28.31 3.15
N ALA A 104 1.32 28.13 2.57
CA ALA A 104 1.53 27.20 1.47
C ALA A 104 1.15 25.76 1.86
N LEU A 105 1.47 25.34 3.08
CA LEU A 105 1.11 24.02 3.61
C LEU A 105 -0.40 23.88 3.84
N TRP A 106 -1.07 24.92 4.34
CA TRP A 106 -2.52 24.91 4.49
C TRP A 106 -3.24 24.89 3.13
N PHE A 107 -2.84 25.72 2.16
CA PHE A 107 -3.43 25.65 0.82
C PHE A 107 -3.15 24.30 0.13
N SER A 108 -1.98 23.70 0.37
CA SER A 108 -1.67 22.33 -0.09
C SER A 108 -2.60 21.30 0.56
N SER A 109 -2.86 21.41 1.87
CA SER A 109 -3.84 20.56 2.56
C SER A 109 -5.24 20.70 1.95
N LEU A 110 -5.66 21.94 1.67
CA LEU A 110 -6.97 22.22 1.11
C LEU A 110 -7.13 21.58 -0.28
N ILE A 111 -6.17 21.81 -1.19
CA ILE A 111 -6.25 21.26 -2.54
C ILE A 111 -6.18 19.72 -2.52
N CYS A 112 -5.35 19.13 -1.66
CA CYS A 112 -5.30 17.69 -1.47
C CYS A 112 -6.64 17.14 -0.93
N SER A 113 -7.25 17.80 0.06
CA SER A 113 -8.55 17.40 0.60
C SER A 113 -9.64 17.42 -0.46
N LEU A 114 -9.68 18.47 -1.30
CA LEU A 114 -10.64 18.59 -2.39
C LEU A 114 -10.46 17.48 -3.43
N TRP A 115 -9.22 17.21 -3.87
CA TRP A 115 -8.94 16.12 -4.79
C TRP A 115 -9.30 14.75 -4.19
N ALA A 116 -9.04 14.52 -2.91
CA ALA A 116 -9.43 13.28 -2.23
C ALA A 116 -10.96 13.09 -2.24
N VAL A 117 -11.74 14.14 -1.99
CA VAL A 117 -13.21 14.06 -2.06
C VAL A 117 -13.70 13.80 -3.48
N ILE A 118 -13.23 14.57 -4.47
CA ILE A 118 -13.64 14.45 -5.87
C ILE A 118 -13.33 13.05 -6.41
N THR A 119 -12.10 12.58 -6.21
CA THR A 119 -11.70 11.25 -6.70
C THR A 119 -12.34 10.11 -5.94
N SER A 120 -12.67 10.30 -4.65
CA SER A 120 -13.49 9.34 -3.90
C SER A 120 -14.89 9.21 -4.48
N ILE A 121 -15.54 10.32 -4.88
CA ILE A 121 -16.86 10.28 -5.52
C ILE A 121 -16.78 9.49 -6.84
N GLN A 122 -15.76 9.74 -7.66
CA GLN A 122 -15.55 9.01 -8.92
C GLN A 122 -15.28 7.52 -8.69
N ALA A 123 -14.46 7.17 -7.70
CA ALA A 123 -14.18 5.78 -7.35
C ALA A 123 -15.43 5.07 -6.80
N LYS A 124 -16.27 5.78 -6.04
CA LYS A 124 -17.55 5.27 -5.54
C LYS A 124 -18.51 4.99 -6.69
N ALA A 125 -18.67 5.92 -7.63
CA ALA A 125 -19.50 5.71 -8.82
C ALA A 125 -19.05 4.49 -9.64
N LEU A 126 -17.73 4.27 -9.76
CA LEU A 126 -17.18 3.08 -10.41
C LEU A 126 -17.51 1.78 -9.67
N LEU A 127 -17.63 1.81 -8.33
CA LEU A 127 -18.07 0.67 -7.52
C LEU A 127 -19.59 0.45 -7.59
N ASP A 128 -20.36 1.53 -7.70
CA ASP A 128 -21.82 1.47 -7.84
C ASP A 128 -22.23 0.87 -9.20
N ASP A 129 -21.38 0.98 -10.22
CA ASP A 129 -21.55 0.29 -11.51
C ASP A 129 -21.40 -1.24 -11.44
N LEU A 130 -20.87 -1.78 -10.33
CA LEU A 130 -20.76 -3.22 -10.10
C LEU A 130 -22.07 -3.78 -9.54
N PRO A 131 -22.44 -5.03 -9.86
CA PRO A 131 -23.64 -5.67 -9.32
C PRO A 131 -23.71 -5.57 -7.79
N ASP A 132 -24.92 -5.49 -7.26
CA ASP A 132 -25.13 -5.44 -5.81
C ASP A 132 -24.85 -6.78 -5.14
N ARG A 133 -24.62 -6.72 -3.83
CA ARG A 133 -24.25 -7.86 -2.99
C ARG A 133 -25.20 -9.06 -3.15
N ASP A 134 -26.48 -8.78 -3.41
CA ASP A 134 -27.55 -9.76 -3.57
C ASP A 134 -27.67 -10.28 -5.02
N GLN A 135 -27.11 -9.55 -5.98
CA GLN A 135 -27.06 -9.91 -7.40
C GLN A 135 -25.81 -10.75 -7.70
N LEU A 136 -24.72 -10.61 -6.92
CA LEU A 136 -23.50 -11.43 -7.00
C LEU A 136 -23.75 -12.88 -6.55
N ASN A 137 -24.45 -13.65 -7.38
CA ASN A 137 -24.73 -15.08 -7.22
C ASN A 137 -24.10 -15.89 -8.37
N SER A 138 -23.98 -17.21 -8.19
CA SER A 138 -23.41 -18.13 -9.19
C SER A 138 -24.13 -18.13 -10.55
N THR A 139 -25.34 -17.58 -10.59
CA THR A 139 -26.18 -17.41 -11.78
C THR A 139 -25.83 -16.18 -12.63
N LEU A 140 -24.81 -15.39 -12.26
CA LEU A 140 -24.40 -14.22 -13.03
C LEU A 140 -24.06 -14.58 -14.48
N SER A 141 -24.44 -13.71 -15.43
CA SER A 141 -24.09 -13.93 -16.83
C SER A 141 -22.58 -13.71 -17.06
N ASP A 142 -22.01 -14.42 -18.04
CA ASP A 142 -20.60 -14.22 -18.43
C ASP A 142 -20.33 -12.79 -18.86
N ALA A 143 -21.30 -12.13 -19.48
CA ALA A 143 -21.20 -10.75 -19.93
C ALA A 143 -21.01 -9.79 -18.73
N GLU A 144 -21.76 -9.99 -17.64
CA GLU A 144 -21.63 -9.20 -16.41
C GLU A 144 -20.32 -9.51 -15.67
N LEU A 145 -19.90 -10.77 -15.66
CA LEU A 145 -18.63 -11.17 -15.05
C LEU A 145 -17.44 -10.53 -15.78
N GLN A 146 -17.49 -10.47 -17.12
CA GLN A 146 -16.51 -9.74 -17.93
C GLN A 146 -16.60 -8.23 -17.75
N ARG A 147 -17.80 -7.66 -17.54
CA ARG A 147 -17.96 -6.23 -17.20
C ARG A 147 -17.30 -5.91 -15.86
N MET A 148 -17.61 -6.69 -14.83
CA MET A 148 -17.02 -6.57 -13.49
C MET A 148 -15.49 -6.69 -13.54
N ARG A 149 -14.98 -7.69 -14.25
CA ARG A 149 -13.54 -7.85 -14.47
C ARG A 149 -12.93 -6.65 -15.20
N ARG A 150 -13.60 -6.10 -16.22
CA ARG A 150 -13.13 -4.91 -16.93
C ARG A 150 -13.11 -3.65 -16.06
N VAL A 151 -14.10 -3.49 -15.18
CA VAL A 151 -14.15 -2.36 -14.24
C VAL A 151 -13.01 -2.46 -13.23
N ILE A 152 -12.79 -3.65 -12.67
CA ILE A 152 -11.79 -3.86 -11.61
C ILE A 152 -10.37 -3.91 -12.20
N LEU A 153 -10.16 -4.74 -13.23
CA LEU A 153 -8.85 -5.11 -13.76
C LEU A 153 -8.44 -4.37 -15.05
N ARG A 154 -9.33 -3.56 -15.66
CA ARG A 154 -9.17 -2.84 -16.95
C ARG A 154 -8.13 -3.48 -17.90
N PRO A 155 -8.53 -4.41 -18.79
CA PRO A 155 -7.60 -5.07 -19.69
C PRO A 155 -6.89 -4.05 -20.57
N GLY A 156 -5.55 -4.10 -20.59
CA GLY A 156 -4.70 -3.22 -21.40
C GLY A 156 -4.03 -2.08 -20.63
N ILE A 157 -4.44 -1.79 -19.39
CA ILE A 157 -3.75 -0.82 -18.54
C ILE A 157 -2.72 -1.54 -17.66
N SER A 158 -1.54 -0.93 -17.49
CA SER A 158 -0.51 -1.43 -16.57
C SER A 158 -1.10 -1.63 -15.17
N HIS A 159 -0.79 -2.77 -14.55
CA HIS A 159 -1.25 -3.14 -13.21
C HIS A 159 -1.05 -2.01 -12.18
N TYR A 160 0.06 -1.29 -12.29
CA TYR A 160 0.41 -0.19 -11.39
C TYR A 160 -0.51 1.02 -11.52
N VAL A 161 -0.98 1.34 -12.73
CA VAL A 161 -1.88 2.48 -12.96
C VAL A 161 -3.25 2.19 -12.33
N MET A 162 -3.72 0.96 -12.45
CA MET A 162 -4.96 0.54 -11.80
C MET A 162 -4.87 0.63 -10.27
N LEU A 163 -3.78 0.14 -9.68
CA LEU A 163 -3.55 0.26 -8.24
C LEU A 163 -3.51 1.73 -7.80
N TRP A 164 -2.85 2.58 -8.60
CA TRP A 164 -2.77 4.00 -8.36
C TRP A 164 -4.17 4.65 -8.38
N ILE A 165 -5.01 4.37 -9.38
CA ILE A 165 -6.38 4.91 -9.45
C ILE A 165 -7.19 4.56 -8.20
N TRP A 166 -7.13 3.29 -7.76
CA TRP A 166 -7.89 2.83 -6.58
C TRP A 166 -7.36 3.39 -5.26
N GLN A 167 -6.10 3.80 -5.20
CA GLN A 167 -5.44 4.27 -3.97
C GLN A 167 -5.26 5.78 -3.91
N PHE A 168 -5.38 6.46 -5.05
CA PHE A 168 -5.22 7.90 -5.16
C PHE A 168 -6.04 8.70 -4.14
N PRO A 169 -7.34 8.41 -3.89
CA PRO A 169 -8.11 9.19 -2.92
C PRO A 169 -7.55 9.07 -1.49
N SER A 170 -7.15 7.86 -1.09
CA SER A 170 -6.61 7.55 0.25
C SER A 170 -5.22 8.17 0.46
N MET A 171 -4.36 8.09 -0.57
CA MET A 171 -3.06 8.75 -0.58
C MET A 171 -3.19 10.27 -0.45
N THR A 172 -4.07 10.88 -1.26
CA THR A 172 -4.27 12.33 -1.26
C THR A 172 -4.86 12.82 0.06
N MET A 173 -5.78 12.07 0.67
CA MET A 173 -6.30 12.37 2.01
C MET A 173 -5.21 12.30 3.08
N SER A 174 -4.31 11.32 3.01
CA SER A 174 -3.16 11.24 3.93
C SER A 174 -2.24 12.47 3.78
N TYR A 175 -1.95 12.88 2.54
CA TYR A 175 -1.14 14.08 2.28
C TYR A 175 -1.81 15.36 2.76
N ALA A 176 -3.13 15.44 2.68
CA ALA A 176 -3.87 16.57 3.24
C ALA A 176 -3.63 16.71 4.74
N TRP A 177 -3.78 15.63 5.51
CA TRP A 177 -3.53 15.64 6.95
C TRP A 177 -2.06 15.93 7.29
N CYS A 178 -1.11 15.34 6.56
CA CYS A 178 0.31 15.61 6.78
C CYS A 178 0.67 17.08 6.55
N THR A 179 0.20 17.66 5.45
CA THR A 179 0.46 19.07 5.12
C THR A 179 -0.27 20.02 6.07
N PHE A 180 -1.49 19.68 6.51
CA PHE A 180 -2.22 20.43 7.53
C PHE A 180 -1.47 20.47 8.87
N LEU A 181 -1.06 19.31 9.38
CA LEU A 181 -0.32 19.20 10.64
C LEU A 181 1.05 19.90 10.56
N ALA A 182 1.73 19.80 9.42
CA ALA A 182 2.96 20.53 9.18
C ALA A 182 2.73 22.05 9.19
N GLY A 183 1.70 22.54 8.49
CA GLY A 183 1.34 23.96 8.47
C GLY A 183 1.00 24.48 9.87
N LEU A 184 0.21 23.71 10.63
CA LEU A 184 -0.13 24.01 12.03
C LEU A 184 1.12 24.06 12.92
N THR A 185 2.05 23.10 12.75
CA THR A 185 3.31 23.06 13.50
C THR A 185 4.16 24.29 13.21
N VAL A 186 4.34 24.65 11.93
CA VAL A 186 5.09 25.85 11.53
C VAL A 186 4.45 27.10 12.11
N HIS A 187 3.12 27.22 12.01
CA HIS A 187 2.39 28.37 12.55
C HIS A 187 2.58 28.52 14.06
N ILE A 188 2.37 27.45 14.83
CA ILE A 188 2.52 27.48 16.30
C ILE A 188 3.98 27.69 16.72
N CYS A 189 4.96 27.20 15.95
CA CYS A 189 6.38 27.37 16.24
C CYS A 189 6.98 28.70 15.74
N THR A 190 6.18 29.57 15.12
CA THR A 190 6.59 30.93 14.72
C THR A 190 7.41 31.70 15.77
N PRO A 191 7.05 31.73 17.07
CA PRO A 191 7.89 32.33 18.13
C PRO A 191 9.34 31.87 18.13
N PHE A 192 9.57 30.56 17.99
CA PHE A 192 10.92 30.00 17.92
C PHE A 192 11.61 30.34 16.60
N ILE A 193 10.90 30.18 15.47
CA ILE A 193 11.48 30.40 14.13
C ILE A 193 11.93 31.84 13.94
N ARG A 194 11.18 32.80 14.49
CA ARG A 194 11.47 34.23 14.37
C ARG A 194 12.29 34.80 15.52
N ASN A 195 12.71 33.98 16.48
CA ASN A 195 13.43 34.41 17.69
C ASN A 195 12.71 35.58 18.39
N MET A 196 11.39 35.48 18.56
CA MET A 196 10.61 36.51 19.24
C MET A 196 10.98 36.58 20.72
N PRO A 197 10.78 37.73 21.40
CA PRO A 197 10.96 37.80 22.85
C PRO A 197 10.07 36.78 23.56
N TRP A 198 10.59 36.19 24.63
CA TRP A 198 9.87 35.15 25.37
C TRP A 198 8.53 35.66 25.88
N ASP A 199 7.47 34.90 25.59
CA ASP A 199 6.08 35.27 25.87
C ASP A 199 5.24 33.98 25.98
N SER A 200 3.99 34.11 26.41
CA SER A 200 3.00 33.03 26.51
C SER A 200 2.89 32.18 25.25
N LYS A 201 3.12 32.76 24.06
CA LYS A 201 3.17 32.03 22.78
C LYS A 201 4.23 30.92 22.75
N HIS A 202 5.38 31.11 23.40
CA HIS A 202 6.43 30.10 23.51
C HIS A 202 5.96 28.93 24.38
N ASN A 203 5.31 29.21 25.51
CA ASN A 203 4.76 28.17 26.39
C ASN A 203 3.70 27.34 25.65
N ILE A 204 2.82 27.97 24.88
CA ILE A 204 1.82 27.28 24.05
C ILE A 204 2.51 26.36 23.03
N ALA A 205 3.54 26.86 22.36
CA ALA A 205 4.30 26.07 21.38
C ALA A 205 5.02 24.86 22.00
N ILE A 206 5.59 25.00 23.20
CA ILE A 206 6.21 23.89 23.94
C ILE A 206 5.18 22.82 24.27
N VAL A 207 4.04 23.21 24.83
CA VAL A 207 2.96 22.27 25.18
C VAL A 207 2.44 21.57 23.92
N TYR A 208 2.23 22.31 22.83
CA TYR A 208 1.84 21.74 21.55
C TYR A 208 2.84 20.70 21.04
N LEU A 209 4.15 21.02 21.03
CA LEU A 209 5.19 20.10 20.60
C LEU A 209 5.29 18.87 21.50
N ALA A 210 5.16 19.04 22.82
CA ALA A 210 5.15 17.94 23.78
C ALA A 210 3.99 16.97 23.49
N VAL A 211 2.76 17.48 23.40
CA VAL A 211 1.57 16.66 23.10
C VAL A 211 1.67 16.03 21.70
N GLY A 212 2.11 16.80 20.71
CA GLY A 212 2.33 16.32 19.34
C GLY A 212 3.36 15.18 19.28
N SER A 213 4.45 15.28 20.05
CA SER A 213 5.47 14.23 20.13
C SER A 213 4.93 12.93 20.74
N VAL A 214 4.11 13.01 21.80
CA VAL A 214 3.45 11.84 22.41
C VAL A 214 2.50 11.19 21.40
N GLY A 215 1.73 11.99 20.65
CA GLY A 215 0.88 11.50 19.57
C GLY A 215 1.67 10.79 18.48
N LEU A 216 2.79 11.37 18.03
CA LEU A 216 3.65 10.79 17.00
C LEU A 216 4.30 9.47 17.44
N ILE A 217 4.77 9.40 18.69
CA ILE A 217 5.33 8.17 19.28
C ILE A 217 4.25 7.09 19.36
N THR A 218 3.06 7.44 19.85
CA THR A 218 1.93 6.51 19.96
C THR A 218 1.51 5.97 18.59
N TYR A 219 1.46 6.85 17.59
CA TYR A 219 1.21 6.47 16.20
C TYR A 219 2.29 5.53 15.66
N GLY A 220 3.57 5.86 15.86
CA GLY A 220 4.69 5.02 15.44
C GLY A 220 4.65 3.64 16.08
N LEU A 221 4.43 3.55 17.39
CA LEU A 221 4.29 2.29 18.11
C LEU A 221 3.10 1.47 17.60
N SER A 222 1.95 2.12 17.36
CA SER A 222 0.77 1.46 16.80
C SER A 222 1.05 0.87 15.42
N SER A 223 1.74 1.61 14.55
CA SER A 223 2.15 1.13 13.23
C SER A 223 3.14 -0.02 13.32
N VAL A 224 4.09 -0.01 14.27
CA VAL A 224 5.03 -1.11 14.49
C VAL A 224 4.32 -2.37 14.98
N VAL A 225 3.41 -2.26 15.96
CA VAL A 225 2.64 -3.41 16.49
C VAL A 225 1.80 -4.03 15.38
N VAL A 226 1.14 -3.20 14.60
CA VAL A 226 0.36 -3.63 13.44
C VAL A 226 1.22 -4.37 12.42
N TYR A 227 2.41 -3.84 12.11
CA TYR A 227 3.34 -4.45 11.16
C TYR A 227 3.88 -5.78 11.68
N ALA A 228 4.26 -5.85 12.96
CA ALA A 228 4.72 -7.06 13.61
C ALA A 228 3.62 -8.14 13.63
N GLY A 229 2.39 -7.77 13.98
CA GLY A 229 1.25 -8.69 13.99
C GLY A 229 0.94 -9.28 12.60
N GLU A 230 1.09 -8.48 11.53
CA GLU A 230 0.95 -8.98 10.16
C GLU A 230 2.04 -10.01 9.82
N LYS A 231 3.29 -9.74 10.20
CA LYS A 231 4.42 -10.67 9.98
C LYS A 231 4.26 -11.98 10.73
N ASP A 232 3.75 -11.94 11.96
CA ASP A 232 3.53 -13.15 12.75
C ASP A 232 2.34 -13.97 12.23
N TYR A 233 1.32 -13.31 11.69
CA TYR A 233 0.23 -13.98 10.98
C TYR A 233 0.71 -14.68 9.71
N GLU A 234 1.52 -14.00 8.88
CA GLU A 234 2.14 -14.59 7.67
C GLU A 234 2.94 -15.85 8.02
N ARG A 235 3.82 -15.77 9.04
CA ARG A 235 4.62 -16.91 9.52
C ARG A 235 3.77 -18.08 9.98
N SER A 236 2.69 -17.80 10.71
CA SER A 236 1.78 -18.83 11.22
C SER A 236 1.00 -19.52 10.09
N ALA A 237 0.58 -18.75 9.08
CA ALA A 237 -0.10 -19.29 7.90
C ALA A 237 0.82 -20.21 7.08
N SER A 238 2.07 -19.80 6.83
CA SER A 238 3.05 -20.62 6.11
C SER A 238 3.39 -21.92 6.86
N ALA A 239 3.51 -21.85 8.19
CA ALA A 239 3.76 -23.03 9.03
C ALA A 239 2.60 -24.05 8.97
N PHE A 240 1.36 -23.59 8.92
CA PHE A 240 0.19 -24.46 8.79
C PHE A 240 0.14 -25.18 7.43
N THR A 241 0.44 -24.47 6.34
CA THR A 241 0.47 -25.04 4.99
C THR A 241 1.58 -26.09 4.83
N GLY A 242 2.78 -25.84 5.38
CA GLY A 242 3.88 -26.80 5.36
C GLY A 242 3.60 -28.11 6.13
N ARG A 243 2.80 -28.04 7.20
CA ARG A 243 2.44 -29.21 8.00
C ARG A 243 1.38 -30.11 7.33
N ARG A 244 0.54 -29.55 6.45
CA ARG A 244 -0.40 -30.34 5.63
C ARG A 244 0.27 -31.07 4.48
N GLY A 245 1.42 -30.60 3.99
CA GLY A 245 2.18 -31.25 2.91
C GLY A 245 3.01 -32.47 3.33
N THR A 246 3.22 -32.68 4.64
CA THR A 246 4.12 -33.72 5.17
C THR A 246 3.41 -34.85 5.93
N GLY A 247 2.08 -34.79 6.04
CA GLY A 247 1.27 -35.82 6.70
C GLY A 247 0.71 -36.87 5.74
N GLY A 248 1.49 -37.92 5.46
CA GLY A 248 0.95 -39.27 5.22
C GLY A 248 0.66 -39.70 3.78
N TYR A 249 1.72 -39.98 3.00
CA TYR A 249 1.69 -41.16 2.14
C TYR A 249 1.85 -42.39 3.03
N GLY A 250 0.74 -42.99 3.45
CA GLY A 250 0.72 -44.39 3.89
C GLY A 250 0.67 -45.30 2.66
N PRO A 251 1.48 -46.38 2.59
CA PRO A 251 1.46 -47.29 1.45
C PRO A 251 0.30 -48.29 1.52
N SER A 252 -0.26 -48.59 0.34
CA SER A 252 -0.99 -49.81 -0.05
C SER A 252 -2.41 -50.06 0.50
N ALA A 253 -3.41 -49.79 -0.34
CA ALA A 253 -4.41 -50.79 -0.71
C ALA A 253 -4.88 -50.54 -2.14
N ALA A 254 -4.79 -51.59 -2.96
CA ALA A 254 -4.95 -51.59 -4.40
C ALA A 254 -6.38 -51.25 -4.85
N TYR A 255 -6.50 -50.39 -5.87
CA TYR A 255 -7.53 -50.52 -6.88
C TYR A 255 -6.97 -50.08 -8.24
N ALA A 256 -6.83 -51.07 -9.12
CA ALA A 256 -6.53 -50.91 -10.52
C ALA A 256 -7.76 -50.33 -11.24
N GLY A 257 -7.55 -49.39 -12.17
CA GLY A 257 -8.61 -48.95 -13.08
C GLY A 257 -8.40 -47.62 -13.77
N SER A 258 -7.63 -47.64 -14.87
CA SER A 258 -7.91 -46.93 -16.12
C SER A 258 -7.91 -45.38 -16.20
N SER A 259 -7.06 -44.92 -17.15
CA SER A 259 -7.25 -43.80 -18.10
C SER A 259 -7.23 -42.34 -17.61
N GLY A 260 -6.08 -41.69 -17.82
CA GLY A 260 -5.95 -40.57 -18.76
C GLY A 260 -6.43 -39.19 -18.32
N HIS A 261 -5.54 -38.40 -17.72
CA HIS A 261 -5.21 -37.02 -18.14
C HIS A 261 -4.22 -36.41 -17.12
N ALA A 262 -3.07 -35.94 -17.60
CA ALA A 262 -2.11 -35.17 -16.80
C ALA A 262 -2.53 -33.70 -16.74
N PRO A 263 -2.61 -33.07 -15.55
CA PRO A 263 -2.52 -31.63 -15.43
C PRO A 263 -1.10 -31.24 -15.03
N LEU A 264 -0.49 -30.33 -15.81
CA LEU A 264 0.69 -29.57 -15.40
C LEU A 264 0.28 -28.64 -14.25
N GLY A 265 0.41 -29.13 -13.01
CA GLY A 265 0.17 -28.36 -11.81
C GLY A 265 1.39 -27.53 -11.45
N PHE A 266 1.34 -26.22 -11.72
CA PHE A 266 2.17 -25.24 -11.03
C PHE A 266 1.56 -25.03 -9.64
N GLY A 267 2.26 -25.43 -8.57
CA GLY A 267 1.73 -25.45 -7.21
C GLY A 267 1.40 -24.05 -6.71
N ARG A 268 0.24 -23.89 -6.04
CA ARG A 268 -0.19 -22.65 -5.38
C ARG A 268 0.85 -22.12 -4.37
N SER A 269 1.65 -23.02 -3.78
CA SER A 269 2.77 -22.70 -2.89
C SER A 269 3.94 -22.03 -3.61
N ASP A 270 4.27 -22.47 -4.82
CA ASP A 270 5.42 -21.94 -5.58
C ASP A 270 5.15 -20.52 -6.10
N LEU A 271 3.88 -20.17 -6.30
CA LEU A 271 3.45 -18.84 -6.69
C LEU A 271 3.43 -17.86 -5.50
N GLU A 272 3.04 -18.32 -4.30
CA GLU A 272 3.04 -17.48 -3.09
C GLU A 272 4.49 -17.14 -2.66
N ASP A 273 5.40 -18.12 -2.70
CA ASP A 273 6.84 -17.89 -2.41
C ASP A 273 7.52 -16.99 -3.47
N ALA A 274 7.09 -17.07 -4.74
CA ALA A 274 7.58 -16.19 -5.80
C ALA A 274 7.05 -14.75 -5.69
N ILE A 275 5.87 -14.54 -5.09
CA ILE A 275 5.25 -13.22 -4.90
C ILE A 275 5.83 -12.49 -3.69
N ASP A 276 6.09 -13.21 -2.59
CA ASP A 276 6.65 -12.62 -1.36
C ASP A 276 8.14 -12.27 -1.47
N GLY A 277 8.84 -12.86 -2.44
CA GLY A 277 10.25 -12.56 -2.74
C GLY A 277 10.49 -11.36 -3.65
N VAL A 278 9.45 -10.75 -4.25
CA VAL A 278 9.65 -9.63 -5.19
C VAL A 278 9.88 -8.32 -4.42
N PRO A 279 11.09 -7.72 -4.49
CA PRO A 279 11.33 -6.44 -3.84
C PRO A 279 10.45 -5.35 -4.46
N PHE A 280 9.94 -4.47 -3.59
CA PHE A 280 9.07 -3.36 -3.97
C PHE A 280 9.74 -2.51 -5.07
N GLY A 281 9.14 -2.48 -6.26
CA GLY A 281 9.66 -1.75 -7.42
C GLY A 281 10.22 -2.61 -8.57
N ARG A 282 10.33 -3.94 -8.43
CA ARG A 282 10.63 -4.84 -9.57
C ARG A 282 9.38 -5.45 -10.17
N SER A 283 9.35 -5.57 -11.51
CA SER A 283 8.33 -6.32 -12.22
C SER A 283 8.45 -7.81 -11.91
N LEU A 284 7.34 -8.47 -11.58
CA LEU A 284 7.27 -9.93 -11.40
C LEU A 284 7.81 -10.66 -12.64
N ALA A 285 7.63 -10.10 -13.84
CA ALA A 285 8.17 -10.67 -15.07
C ALA A 285 9.70 -10.64 -15.12
N ASP A 286 10.34 -9.61 -14.56
CA ASP A 286 11.80 -9.50 -14.50
C ASP A 286 12.37 -10.43 -13.43
N TYR A 287 11.70 -10.54 -12.28
CA TYR A 287 12.08 -11.47 -11.21
C TYR A 287 11.97 -12.94 -11.65
N VAL A 288 10.89 -13.30 -12.35
CA VAL A 288 10.70 -14.65 -12.90
C VAL A 288 11.71 -14.95 -14.01
N ARG A 289 12.01 -13.98 -14.88
CA ARG A 289 13.01 -14.13 -15.94
C ARG A 289 14.42 -14.33 -15.36
N GLU A 290 14.77 -13.60 -14.30
CA GLU A 290 16.06 -13.69 -13.63
C GLU A 290 16.25 -15.04 -12.92
N HIS A 291 15.21 -15.54 -12.25
CA HIS A 291 15.25 -16.87 -11.60
C HIS A 291 15.16 -18.04 -12.58
N ALA A 292 14.41 -17.91 -13.67
CA ALA A 292 14.41 -18.91 -14.75
C ALA A 292 15.80 -19.03 -15.41
N ALA A 293 16.48 -17.90 -15.62
CA ALA A 293 17.85 -17.87 -16.15
C ALA A 293 18.89 -18.44 -15.15
N ALA A 294 18.64 -18.33 -13.85
CA ALA A 294 19.48 -18.92 -12.80
C ALA A 294 19.29 -20.45 -12.70
N GLY A 295 18.06 -20.95 -12.89
CA GLY A 295 17.77 -22.39 -12.92
C GLY A 295 18.43 -23.13 -14.08
N SER A 296 18.38 -22.55 -15.29
CA SER A 296 19.00 -23.16 -16.49
C SER A 296 20.53 -23.24 -16.41
N ARG A 297 21.19 -22.32 -15.70
CA ARG A 297 22.65 -22.37 -15.45
C ARG A 297 23.08 -23.45 -14.45
N ARG A 298 22.15 -24.04 -13.70
CA ARG A 298 22.44 -25.06 -12.68
C ARG A 298 22.41 -26.48 -13.23
N GLU A 299 21.64 -26.74 -14.29
CA GLU A 299 21.61 -28.04 -14.98
C GLU A 299 22.87 -28.31 -15.82
N GLU A 300 23.53 -27.26 -16.33
CA GLU A 300 24.74 -27.40 -17.17
C GLU A 300 26.02 -27.74 -16.37
N ARG A 301 25.94 -27.83 -15.04
CA ARG A 301 27.08 -28.12 -14.14
C ARG A 301 26.92 -29.42 -13.34
N SER A 302 26.21 -30.42 -13.86
CA SER A 302 26.33 -31.79 -13.34
C SER A 302 27.45 -32.51 -14.10
N PRO A 303 28.62 -32.76 -13.50
CA PRO A 303 29.67 -33.54 -14.14
C PRO A 303 29.25 -35.01 -14.17
N LEU A 304 29.39 -35.61 -15.35
CA LEU A 304 29.38 -37.05 -15.57
C LEU A 304 30.37 -37.72 -14.61
N LEU A 305 29.85 -38.33 -13.54
CA LEU A 305 30.55 -39.34 -12.76
C LEU A 305 30.25 -40.69 -13.41
N GLY A 306 31.16 -41.10 -14.28
CA GLY A 306 31.41 -42.51 -14.61
C GLY A 306 32.56 -43.04 -13.78
#